data_AF-H0T2G6-F1
#
_entry.id   AF-H0T2G6-F1
#
_cell.length_a   1.000
_cell.length_b   1.000
_cell.length_c   1.000
_cell.angle_alpha   90.00
_cell.angle_beta   90.00
_cell.angle_gamma   90.00
#
_symmetry.space_group_name_H-M   'P 1'
#
loop_
_entity.id
_entity.type
_entity.pdbx_description
1 polymer ?
#
loop_
_entity_poly.entity_id
_entity_poly.type
_entity_poly.pdbx_seq_one_letter_code
_entity_poly.pdbx_strand_id
1 'polypeptide(L)' 'MPHIAFLSRLRRWLGGSDAHLETIAAALAEGRLRQPAHPMSDQELSQAIREFQALPPTDESLEKLARRLAENERKAH' A
#
# COMPACT_ATOMS: atom_id res chain seq x y z
N MET A 1 14.24 -10.97 12.77
CA MET A 1 13.25 -10.02 12.23
C MET A 1 11.99 -10.78 11.82
N PRO A 2 10.87 -10.67 12.56
CA PRO A 2 9.68 -11.51 12.38
C PRO A 2 8.89 -11.30 11.07
N HIS A 3 9.28 -10.32 10.24
CA HIS A 3 8.54 -9.93 9.03
C HIS A 3 9.27 -10.19 7.70
N ILE A 4 10.45 -10.83 7.70
CA ILE A 4 11.26 -11.06 6.48
C ILE A 4 10.48 -11.83 5.41
N ALA A 5 9.83 -12.93 5.78
CA ALA A 5 9.09 -13.77 4.82
C ALA A 5 7.94 -13.01 4.13
N PHE A 6 7.28 -12.11 4.86
CA PHE A 6 6.22 -11.25 4.32
C PHE A 6 6.77 -10.20 3.34
N LEU A 7 7.87 -9.52 3.72
CA LEU A 7 8.53 -8.55 2.85
C LEU A 7 9.08 -9.20 1.58
N SER A 8 9.63 -10.41 1.66
CA SER A 8 10.10 -11.16 0.48
C SER A 8 8.96 -11.49 -0.48
N ARG A 9 7.75 -11.80 0.03
CA ARG A 9 6.56 -12.04 -0.81
C ARG A 9 6.10 -10.75 -1.48
N LEU A 10 6.02 -9.65 -0.75
CA LEU A 10 5.67 -8.32 -1.28
C LEU A 10 6.65 -7.88 -2.38
N ARG A 11 7.95 -8.10 -2.19
CA ARG A 11 8.99 -7.77 -3.18
C ARG A 11 8.77 -8.49 -4.51
N ARG A 12 8.40 -9.78 -4.46
CA ARG A 12 8.09 -10.57 -5.67
C ARG A 12 6.82 -10.07 -6.37
N TRP A 13 5.84 -9.61 -5.62
CA TRP A 13 4.54 -9.22 -6.16
C TRP A 13 4.53 -7.79 -6.72
N LEU A 14 5.20 -6.84 -6.07
CA LEU A 14 5.18 -5.42 -6.42
C LEU A 14 6.23 -5.00 -7.46
N GLY A 15 7.11 -5.90 -7.91
CA GLY A 15 8.01 -5.60 -9.02
C GLY A 15 9.08 -4.54 -8.74
N GLY A 16 9.61 -4.46 -7.52
CA GLY A 16 10.93 -3.86 -7.28
C GLY A 16 11.02 -2.39 -6.86
N SER A 17 9.96 -1.76 -6.34
CA SER A 17 10.13 -0.47 -5.65
C SER A 17 10.60 -0.67 -4.20
N ASP A 18 11.92 -0.62 -4.01
CA ASP A 18 12.56 -0.82 -2.70
C ASP A 18 12.14 0.26 -1.68
N ALA A 19 11.90 1.52 -2.10
CA ALA A 19 11.54 2.59 -1.16
C ALA A 19 10.20 2.35 -0.43
N HIS A 20 9.20 1.79 -1.13
CA HIS A 20 7.92 1.44 -0.51
C HIS A 20 8.06 0.25 0.44
N LEU A 21 8.89 -0.74 0.06
CA LEU A 21 9.14 -1.91 0.89
C LEU A 21 9.89 -1.55 2.18
N GLU A 22 10.88 -0.66 2.12
CA GLU A 22 11.59 -0.14 3.30
C GLU A 22 10.65 0.62 4.23
N THR A 23 9.74 1.43 3.68
CA THR A 23 8.73 2.14 4.48
C THR A 23 7.80 1.16 5.22
N ILE A 24 7.40 0.07 4.56
CA ILE A 24 6.58 -0.99 5.15
C ILE A 24 7.37 -1.75 6.22
N ALA A 25 8.64 -2.05 5.96
CA ALA A 25 9.53 -2.72 6.92
C ALA A 25 9.70 -1.89 8.20
N ALA A 26 9.95 -0.58 8.07
CA ALA A 26 10.06 0.35 9.18
C ALA A 26 8.75 0.41 10.00
N ALA A 27 7.60 0.53 9.32
CA ALA A 27 6.31 0.58 10.00
C ALA A 27 5.94 -0.74 10.72
N LEU A 28 6.38 -1.90 10.20
CA LEU A 28 6.24 -3.20 10.88
C LEU A 28 7.17 -3.31 12.10
N ALA A 29 8.40 -2.79 12.00
CA ALA A 29 9.36 -2.77 13.09
C ALA A 29 8.91 -1.84 14.24
N GLU A 30 8.32 -0.69 13.90
CA GLU A 30 7.77 0.28 14.85
C GLU A 30 6.40 -0.14 15.42
N GLY A 31 5.81 -1.24 14.95
CA GLY A 31 4.49 -1.72 15.40
C GLY A 31 3.31 -0.88 14.93
N ARG A 32 3.55 0.11 14.05
CA ARG A 32 2.50 0.89 13.36
C ARG A 32 1.70 0.02 12.39
N LEU A 33 2.34 -0.97 11.81
CA LEU A 33 1.69 -2.04 11.03
C LEU A 33 1.80 -3.37 11.78
N ARG A 34 0.74 -4.16 11.69
CA ARG A 34 0.71 -5.54 12.18
C ARG A 34 0.61 -6.49 11.00
N GLN A 35 1.36 -7.58 11.03
CA GLN A 35 1.18 -8.64 10.05
C GLN A 35 -0.23 -9.22 10.23
N PRO A 36 -1.03 -9.33 9.15
CA PRO A 36 -2.34 -9.94 9.25
C PRO A 36 -2.20 -11.41 9.70
N ALA A 37 -3.00 -11.81 10.69
CA ALA A 37 -2.99 -13.16 11.25
C ALA A 37 -3.30 -14.23 10.20
N HIS A 38 -4.11 -13.88 9.19
CA HIS A 38 -4.32 -14.65 7.99
C HIS A 38 -3.95 -13.78 6.77
N PRO A 39 -2.79 -14.00 6.14
CA PRO A 39 -2.45 -13.29 4.92
C PRO A 39 -3.40 -13.76 3.80
N MET A 40 -4.03 -12.81 3.10
CA MET A 40 -4.82 -13.10 1.90
C MET A 40 -4.00 -13.92 0.89
N SER A 41 -4.65 -14.89 0.24
CA SER A 41 -4.12 -15.55 -0.94
C SER A 41 -4.00 -14.55 -2.09
N ASP A 42 -3.15 -14.86 -3.08
CA ASP A 42 -2.99 -14.01 -4.26
C ASP A 42 -4.32 -13.84 -5.02
N GLN A 43 -5.18 -14.86 -4.97
CA GLN A 43 -6.53 -14.82 -5.56
C GLN A 43 -7.44 -13.84 -4.80
N GLU A 44 -7.54 -13.95 -3.48
CA GLU A 44 -8.33 -13.03 -2.64
C GLU A 44 -7.86 -11.59 -2.80
N LEU A 45 -6.54 -11.39 -2.87
CA LEU A 45 -5.96 -10.08 -3.07
C LEU A 45 -6.28 -9.51 -4.45
N SER A 46 -6.16 -10.31 -5.51
CA SER A 46 -6.56 -9.90 -6.86
C SER A 46 -8.04 -9.53 -6.94
N GLN A 47 -8.88 -10.25 -6.18
CA GLN A 47 -10.31 -10.01 -6.11
C GLN A 47 -10.63 -8.72 -5.37
N ALA A 48 -10.01 -8.50 -4.21
CA ALA A 48 -10.17 -7.26 -3.45
C ALA A 48 -9.69 -6.03 -4.25
N ILE A 49 -8.59 -6.15 -5.01
CA ILE A 49 -8.14 -5.07 -5.92
C ILE A 49 -9.19 -4.81 -7.01
N ARG A 50 -9.72 -5.85 -7.66
CA ARG A 50 -10.75 -5.70 -8.68
C ARG A 50 -12.02 -5.05 -8.12
N GLU A 51 -12.48 -5.47 -6.95
CA GLU A 51 -13.63 -4.89 -6.27
C GLU A 51 -13.38 -3.42 -5.91
N PHE A 52 -12.21 -3.11 -5.36
CA PHE A 52 -11.82 -1.74 -5.07
C PHE A 52 -11.78 -0.86 -6.33
N GLN A 53 -11.25 -1.38 -7.44
CA GLN A 53 -11.19 -0.67 -8.72
C GLN A 53 -12.55 -0.55 -9.41
N ALA A 54 -13.46 -1.51 -9.19
CA ALA A 54 -14.80 -1.52 -9.77
C ALA A 54 -15.75 -0.54 -9.07
N LEU A 55 -15.46 -0.17 -7.82
CA LEU A 55 -16.20 0.87 -7.12
C LEU A 55 -15.83 2.24 -7.70
N PRO A 56 -16.80 3.04 -8.15
CA PRO A 56 -16.50 4.40 -8.58
C PRO A 56 -15.89 5.15 -7.38
N PRO A 57 -14.80 5.91 -7.60
CA PRO A 57 -14.20 6.70 -6.54
C PRO A 57 -15.25 7.67 -5.99
N THR A 58 -15.35 7.76 -4.66
CA THR A 58 -16.25 8.73 -4.03
C THR A 58 -15.77 10.16 -4.26
N ASP A 59 -16.69 11.11 -4.27
CA ASP A 59 -16.36 12.54 -4.40
C ASP A 59 -15.34 12.97 -3.32
N GLU A 60 -15.50 12.48 -2.09
CA GLU A 60 -14.54 12.70 -0.99
C GLU A 60 -13.13 12.17 -1.33
N SER A 61 -13.04 11.00 -1.95
CA SER A 61 -11.76 10.40 -2.35
C SER A 61 -11.09 11.23 -3.46
N LEU A 62 -11.88 11.75 -4.40
CA LEU A 62 -11.41 12.63 -5.47
C LEU A 62 -10.93 13.98 -4.91
N GLU A 63 -11.69 14.62 -4.02
CA GLU A 63 -11.28 15.87 -3.38
C GLU A 63 -10.00 15.72 -2.57
N LYS A 64 -9.89 14.62 -1.82
CA LYS A 64 -8.69 14.32 -1.02
C LYS A 64 -7.47 14.08 -1.91
N LEU A 65 -7.64 13.42 -3.07
CA LEU A 65 -6.57 13.23 -4.05
C LEU A 65 -6.16 14.57 -4.67
N ALA A 66 -7.12 15.39 -5.11
CA ALA A 66 -6.88 16.70 -5.71
C ALA A 66 -6.08 17.62 -4.77
N ARG A 67 -6.46 17.66 -3.48
CA ARG A 67 -5.73 18.40 -2.45
C ARG A 67 -4.29 17.93 -2.29
N ARG A 68 -4.04 16.61 -2.24
CA ARG A 68 -2.67 16.07 -2.12
C ARG A 68 -1.80 16.35 -3.33
N LEU A 69 -2.38 16.30 -4.54
CA LEU A 69 -1.67 16.64 -5.77
C LEU A 69 -1.28 18.12 -5.76
N ALA A 70 -2.23 19.02 -5.44
CA ALA A 70 -1.95 20.45 -5.33
C ALA A 70 -0.92 20.78 -4.24
N GLU A 71 -0.92 20.06 -3.12
CA GLU A 71 0.09 20.21 -2.06
C GLU A 71 1.48 19.72 -2.49
N ASN A 72 1.57 18.65 -3.27
CA ASN A 72 2.82 18.14 -3.79
C ASN A 72 3.40 19.05 -4.90
N GLU A 73 2.55 19.59 -5.78
CA GLU A 73 2.97 20.58 -6.79
C GLU A 73 3.54 21.84 -6.14
N ARG A 74 2.91 22.33 -5.06
CA ARG A 74 3.40 23.48 -4.30
C ARG A 74 4.72 23.26 -3.56
N LYS A 75 5.11 22.00 -3.31
CA LYS A 75 6.38 21.66 -2.68
C LYS A 75 7.53 21.48 -3.68
N ALA A 76 7.21 21.43 -4.98
CA ALA A 76 8.16 21.28 -6.07
C ALA A 76 8.56 22.63 -6.72
N HIS A 77 8.07 23.75 -6.19
CA HIS A 77 8.46 25.13 -6.50
C HIS A 77 8.95 25.81 -5.21
#